data_AF-A0A1F8V8R5-F1
#
_entry.id   AF-A0A1F8V8R5-F1
#
_cell.length_a   1.000
_cell.length_b   1.000
_cell.length_c   1.000
_cell.angle_alpha   90.00
_cell.angle_beta   90.00
_cell.angle_gamma   90.00
#
_symmetry.space_group_name_H-M   'P 1'
#
loop_
_entity.id
_entity.type
_entity.pdbx_description
1 polymer ?
#
loop_
_entity_poly.entity_id
_entity_poly.type
_entity_poly.pdbx_seq_one_letter_code
_entity_poly.pdbx_strand_id
1 'polypeptide(L)'
;MPNSKYDTNVPKNDTNIDSSIPYSGSGRELVDDQKVLMLISVGQPAHEGASLEATYDYLVRNYQRQWRGTVTILVADWLQRFSLMLEQLRNLEEQDQLSLKKYLQDGQKEANVQKILTELEQKALDAGERWVEMNQENVDTFKKFAPGVTINVVRWQNWILQAGYSDEKEKMVRLYQENHDFKKSVETNVTAYLLRKGKGRVDNDFTREIVAAYRLEELTLYEGWSRIYDFTLYPNNMPADFKWLYENHINSSKGAWLNFKLDKEKPTERKCVSGSNRFFHLYKEQCHQETSAQQQECLDPQPKEEPFEERPIVTHDPLTWLNATYITLYRALQRGGVSPRSVKKVQVLLDGLYDIVMQHPLLAARLPSLSNADQYTWSNSLDQPHILYEEKNHFEGGDHESPKFTLAV
;
A
#
# COMPACT_ATOMS: atom_id res chain seq x y z
N MET A 1 14.33 19.33 -35.68
CA MET A 1 13.61 19.32 -34.39
C MET A 1 12.85 18.01 -34.30
N PRO A 2 13.20 17.07 -33.40
CA PRO A 2 12.41 15.87 -33.24
C PRO A 2 11.37 16.07 -32.14
N ASN A 3 10.10 15.90 -32.52
CA ASN A 3 8.95 15.82 -31.63
C ASN A 3 9.09 14.61 -30.70
N SER A 4 9.41 14.83 -29.42
CA SER A 4 9.19 13.80 -28.39
C SER A 4 7.72 13.85 -27.98
N LYS A 5 6.95 12.87 -28.46
CA LYS A 5 5.65 12.55 -27.87
C LYS A 5 5.90 12.11 -26.43
N TYR A 6 5.56 12.98 -25.48
CA TYR A 6 5.39 12.55 -24.09
C TYR A 6 4.18 11.61 -24.06
N ASP A 7 4.43 10.37 -23.68
CA ASP A 7 3.41 9.38 -23.42
C ASP A 7 2.74 9.73 -22.09
N THR A 8 1.59 10.39 -22.12
CA THR A 8 0.79 10.78 -20.95
C THR A 8 -0.03 9.59 -20.42
N ASN A 9 0.60 8.42 -20.27
CA ASN A 9 0.02 7.29 -19.57
C ASN A 9 -0.03 7.61 -18.06
N VAL A 10 -0.97 8.47 -17.68
CA VAL A 10 -1.51 8.56 -16.33
C VAL A 10 -2.01 7.15 -16.00
N PRO A 11 -1.49 6.49 -14.94
CA PRO A 11 -2.04 5.22 -14.52
C PRO A 11 -3.54 5.40 -14.27
N LYS A 12 -4.38 4.55 -14.86
CA LYS A 12 -5.82 4.55 -14.53
C LYS A 12 -5.94 4.34 -13.03
N ASN A 13 -6.42 5.35 -12.33
CA ASN A 13 -6.82 5.25 -10.92
C ASN A 13 -7.81 4.09 -10.80
N ASP A 14 -7.46 3.06 -10.02
CA ASP A 14 -8.43 2.07 -9.56
C ASP A 14 -9.39 2.79 -8.59
N THR A 15 -10.53 3.25 -9.12
CA THR A 15 -11.53 4.06 -8.41
C THR A 15 -12.43 3.25 -7.44
N ASN A 16 -12.09 2.00 -7.14
CA ASN A 16 -12.88 1.13 -6.25
C ASN A 16 -12.12 0.79 -4.96
N ILE A 17 -11.77 1.81 -4.18
CA ILE A 17 -11.28 1.64 -2.81
C ILE A 17 -12.39 2.15 -1.88
N ASP A 18 -13.04 1.22 -1.17
CA ASP A 18 -14.06 1.52 -0.15
C ASP A 18 -13.40 2.22 1.04
N SER A 19 -13.94 3.37 1.48
CA SER A 19 -13.46 4.14 2.62
C SER A 19 -13.81 3.54 4.01
N SER A 20 -14.30 2.30 4.05
CA SER A 20 -14.72 1.59 5.28
C SER A 20 -13.60 0.76 5.95
N ILE A 21 -12.36 0.96 5.52
CA ILE A 21 -11.16 0.20 5.92
C ILE A 21 -10.93 0.22 7.43
N PRO A 22 -10.82 -0.95 8.11
CA PRO A 22 -10.41 -1.02 9.51
C PRO A 22 -8.90 -0.71 9.65
N TYR A 23 -8.54 0.03 10.70
CA TYR A 23 -7.16 0.48 10.97
C TYR A 23 -6.57 -0.26 12.17
N SER A 24 -5.30 -0.68 12.07
CA SER A 24 -4.58 -1.41 13.14
C SER A 24 -3.53 -0.54 13.86
N GLY A 25 -3.86 0.71 14.20
CA GLY A 25 -2.99 1.60 14.99
C GLY A 25 -3.07 1.30 16.49
N SER A 26 -2.01 1.60 17.25
CA SER A 26 -1.87 1.28 18.68
C SER A 26 -2.78 2.07 19.65
N GLY A 27 -3.97 2.52 19.20
CA GLY A 27 -5.02 3.09 20.05
C GLY A 27 -4.63 4.33 20.84
N ARG A 28 -3.59 5.08 20.42
CA ARG A 28 -3.16 6.27 21.15
C ARG A 28 -4.10 7.43 20.82
N GLU A 29 -4.83 7.91 21.82
CA GLU A 29 -5.65 9.11 21.69
C GLU A 29 -4.73 10.33 21.47
N LEU A 30 -5.06 11.15 20.48
CA LEU A 30 -4.41 12.44 20.25
C LEU A 30 -5.01 13.45 21.23
N VAL A 31 -4.15 14.17 21.94
CA VAL A 31 -4.55 15.19 22.93
C VAL A 31 -4.48 16.59 22.33
N ASP A 32 -5.15 17.55 22.97
CA ASP A 32 -5.18 18.94 22.54
C ASP A 32 -3.78 19.54 22.31
N ASP A 33 -3.72 20.50 21.40
CA ASP A 33 -2.52 21.24 20.99
C ASP A 33 -1.39 20.44 20.33
N GLN A 34 -1.58 19.13 20.13
CA GLN A 34 -0.59 18.31 19.41
C GLN A 34 -0.41 18.77 17.95
N LYS A 35 0.84 18.65 17.48
CA LYS A 35 1.25 18.99 16.12
C LYS A 35 1.59 17.71 15.37
N VAL A 36 0.86 17.44 14.30
CA VAL A 36 1.04 16.29 13.42
C VAL A 36 1.65 16.76 12.11
N LEU A 37 2.74 16.12 11.68
CA LEU A 37 3.27 16.25 10.33
C LEU A 37 2.74 15.09 9.49
N MET A 38 1.98 15.36 8.43
CA MET A 38 1.63 14.35 7.45
C MET A 38 2.55 14.48 6.24
N LEU A 39 3.40 13.48 6.03
CA LEU A 39 4.40 13.50 4.96
C LEU A 39 3.82 12.91 3.67
N ILE A 40 3.81 13.70 2.61
CA ILE A 40 3.32 13.32 1.28
C ILE A 40 4.50 13.06 0.36
N SER A 41 4.73 11.80 0.01
CA SER A 41 5.64 11.43 -1.07
C SER A 41 4.89 11.49 -2.41
N VAL A 42 5.18 12.52 -3.21
CA VAL A 42 4.53 12.78 -4.50
C VAL A 42 4.73 11.59 -5.46
N GLY A 43 3.66 11.18 -6.14
CA GLY A 43 3.66 10.04 -7.07
C GLY A 43 3.55 8.67 -6.38
N GLN A 44 3.33 8.62 -5.06
CA GLN A 44 2.99 7.38 -4.37
C GLN A 44 1.46 7.22 -4.29
N PRO A 45 0.89 6.09 -4.77
CA PRO A 45 -0.55 5.86 -4.75
C PRO A 45 -1.19 5.92 -3.35
N ALA A 46 -0.41 5.69 -2.29
CA ALA A 46 -0.87 5.79 -0.91
C ALA A 46 -1.16 7.23 -0.45
N HIS A 47 -0.70 8.23 -1.20
CA HIS A 47 -0.89 9.66 -0.90
C HIS A 47 -1.79 10.36 -1.92
N GLU A 48 -2.58 9.59 -2.68
CA GLU A 48 -3.43 10.11 -3.75
C GLU A 48 -4.84 9.54 -3.62
N GLY A 49 -5.83 10.31 -4.09
CA GLY A 49 -7.22 9.88 -4.23
C GLY A 49 -7.80 9.25 -2.95
N ALA A 50 -8.43 8.10 -3.11
CA ALA A 50 -9.13 7.40 -2.02
C ALA A 50 -8.22 7.02 -0.83
N SER A 51 -6.92 6.75 -1.06
CA SER A 51 -5.99 6.46 0.04
C SER A 51 -5.76 7.68 0.92
N LEU A 52 -5.62 8.86 0.30
CA LEU A 52 -5.47 10.12 1.01
C LEU A 52 -6.77 10.49 1.76
N GLU A 53 -7.92 10.30 1.11
CA GLU A 53 -9.23 10.50 1.73
C GLU A 53 -9.44 9.60 2.95
N ALA A 54 -9.08 8.32 2.84
CA ALA A 54 -9.12 7.38 3.95
C ALA A 54 -8.21 7.86 5.10
N THR A 55 -7.04 8.42 4.79
CA THR A 55 -6.15 9.01 5.78
C THR A 55 -6.81 10.19 6.51
N TYR A 56 -7.48 11.10 5.79
CA TYR A 56 -8.22 12.21 6.39
C TYR A 56 -9.41 11.73 7.22
N ASP A 57 -10.14 10.74 6.75
CA ASP A 57 -11.24 10.14 7.48
C ASP A 57 -10.75 9.43 8.76
N TYR A 58 -9.62 8.72 8.71
CA TYR A 58 -8.98 8.16 9.92
C TYR A 58 -8.67 9.25 10.94
N LEU A 59 -8.05 10.33 10.47
CA LEU A 59 -7.75 11.48 11.29
C LEU A 59 -9.05 12.00 11.92
N VAL A 60 -10.03 12.43 11.13
CA VAL A 60 -11.32 12.97 11.60
C VAL A 60 -12.06 12.02 12.56
N ARG A 61 -12.08 10.71 12.29
CA ARG A 61 -12.78 9.72 13.15
C ARG A 61 -12.12 9.55 14.51
N ASN A 62 -10.79 9.50 14.55
CA ASN A 62 -10.09 9.48 15.84
C ASN A 62 -10.20 10.83 16.58
N TYR A 63 -10.67 11.89 15.90
CA TYR A 63 -10.84 13.24 16.46
C TYR A 63 -12.24 13.56 16.97
N GLN A 64 -13.17 12.59 17.04
CA GLN A 64 -14.58 12.84 17.39
C GLN A 64 -14.83 13.46 18.78
N ARG A 65 -13.80 13.84 19.56
CA ARG A 65 -13.95 14.46 20.88
C ARG A 65 -13.02 15.65 21.18
N GLN A 66 -12.98 16.65 20.31
CA GLN A 66 -12.52 18.04 20.63
C GLN A 66 -11.05 18.39 20.33
N TRP A 67 -10.28 17.58 19.59
CA TRP A 67 -8.88 17.92 19.29
C TRP A 67 -8.73 19.30 18.62
N ARG A 68 -7.91 20.18 19.22
CA ARG A 68 -7.58 21.53 18.71
C ARG A 68 -6.14 21.70 18.20
N GLY A 69 -5.57 20.64 17.64
CA GLY A 69 -4.17 20.65 17.23
C GLY A 69 -3.89 21.28 15.87
N THR A 70 -2.69 20.98 15.35
CA THR A 70 -2.24 21.40 14.02
C THR A 70 -1.86 20.18 13.20
N VAL A 71 -2.32 20.11 11.95
CA VAL A 71 -1.81 19.19 10.93
C VAL A 71 -1.04 20.00 9.89
N THR A 72 0.24 19.70 9.72
CA THR A 72 1.03 20.19 8.60
C THR A 72 1.18 19.09 7.57
N ILE A 73 0.57 19.30 6.41
CA ILE A 73 0.72 18.48 5.21
C ILE A 73 1.99 18.95 4.51
N LEU A 74 3.04 18.13 4.55
CA LEU A 74 4.30 18.41 3.90
C LEU A 74 4.39 17.66 2.57
N VAL A 75 4.38 18.42 1.47
CA VAL A 75 4.54 17.89 0.12
C VAL A 75 6.03 17.71 -0.18
N ALA A 76 6.51 16.46 -0.24
CA ALA A 76 7.89 16.07 -0.54
C ALA A 76 8.18 16.06 -2.05
N ASP A 77 7.87 17.19 -2.70
CA ASP A 77 8.01 17.39 -4.12
C ASP A 77 9.47 17.62 -4.54
N TRP A 78 10.13 18.63 -3.98
CA TRP A 78 11.52 19.01 -4.29
C TRP A 78 12.50 17.86 -4.09
N LEU A 79 12.21 16.96 -3.13
CA LEU A 79 12.96 15.74 -2.89
C LEU A 79 12.99 14.80 -4.12
N GLN A 80 11.95 14.80 -4.95
CA GLN A 80 11.87 13.97 -6.15
C GLN A 80 12.95 14.31 -7.20
N ARG A 81 13.64 15.44 -7.08
CA ARG A 81 14.76 15.77 -7.97
C ARG A 81 15.85 14.70 -7.98
N PHE A 82 16.07 13.99 -6.87
CA PHE A 82 17.01 12.85 -6.85
C PHE A 82 16.47 11.63 -7.60
N SER A 83 15.17 11.33 -7.49
CA SER A 83 14.53 10.27 -8.29
C SER A 83 14.63 10.56 -9.78
N LEU A 84 14.37 11.81 -10.17
CA LEU A 84 14.48 12.29 -11.55
C LEU A 84 15.94 12.31 -12.03
N MET A 85 16.89 12.65 -11.16
CA MET A 85 18.33 12.57 -11.43
C MET A 85 18.75 11.15 -11.81
N LEU A 86 18.30 10.14 -11.06
CA LEU A 86 18.56 8.73 -11.38
C LEU A 86 17.99 8.30 -12.74
N GLU A 87 16.87 8.90 -13.16
CA GLU A 87 16.25 8.64 -14.46
C GLU A 87 17.02 9.29 -15.59
N GLN A 88 17.44 10.53 -15.39
CA GLN A 88 18.21 11.29 -16.36
C GLN A 88 19.63 10.77 -16.53
N LEU A 89 20.20 10.13 -15.50
CA LEU A 89 21.59 9.67 -15.49
C LEU A 89 21.97 8.83 -16.73
N ARG A 90 21.06 7.99 -17.23
CA ARG A 90 21.31 7.15 -18.42
C ARG A 90 21.43 7.91 -19.73
N ASN A 91 20.88 9.13 -19.76
CA ASN A 91 20.82 9.98 -20.93
C ASN A 91 21.86 11.10 -20.88
N LEU A 92 22.65 11.20 -19.81
CA LEU A 92 23.73 12.17 -19.68
C LEU A 92 25.01 11.62 -20.32
N GLU A 93 25.75 12.51 -20.97
CA GLU A 93 27.11 12.24 -21.43
C GLU A 93 28.02 11.95 -20.24
N GLU A 94 29.08 11.14 -20.43
CA GLU A 94 29.99 10.73 -19.35
C GLU A 94 30.59 11.92 -18.59
N GLN A 95 30.90 13.01 -19.31
CA GLN A 95 31.40 14.24 -18.70
C GLN A 95 30.37 14.88 -17.76
N ASP A 96 29.10 14.94 -18.15
CA ASP A 96 28.03 15.49 -17.31
C ASP A 96 27.77 14.60 -16.10
N GLN A 97 27.87 13.27 -16.25
CA GLN A 97 27.79 12.33 -15.14
C GLN A 97 28.91 12.58 -14.12
N LEU A 98 30.15 12.78 -14.60
CA LEU A 98 31.30 13.07 -13.73
C LEU A 98 31.16 14.42 -13.02
N SER A 99 30.73 15.47 -13.72
CA SER A 99 30.50 16.78 -13.10
C SER A 99 29.37 16.73 -12.07
N LEU A 100 28.30 16.00 -12.35
CA LEU A 100 27.21 15.79 -11.39
C LEU A 100 27.66 14.98 -10.17
N LYS A 101 28.52 13.98 -10.37
CA LYS A 101 29.14 13.23 -9.27
C LYS A 101 29.98 14.13 -8.37
N LYS A 102 30.84 14.97 -8.94
CA LYS A 102 31.61 15.96 -8.19
C LYS A 102 30.69 16.87 -7.38
N TYR A 103 29.67 17.45 -8.00
CA TYR A 103 28.68 18.27 -7.31
C TYR A 103 28.07 17.60 -6.07
N LEU A 104 27.73 16.32 -6.11
CA LEU A 104 27.21 15.61 -4.94
C LEU A 104 28.25 15.42 -3.82
N GLN A 105 29.54 15.37 -4.18
CA GLN A 105 30.64 15.13 -3.24
C GLN A 105 31.17 16.42 -2.61
N ASP A 106 31.33 17.49 -3.41
CA ASP A 106 32.01 18.72 -3.01
C ASP A 106 31.14 19.99 -3.11
N GLY A 107 29.91 19.88 -3.64
CA GLY A 107 29.01 21.01 -3.83
C GLY A 107 29.39 21.95 -4.98
N GLN A 108 30.41 21.64 -5.79
CA GLN A 108 30.84 22.50 -6.89
C GLN A 108 29.83 22.47 -8.04
N LYS A 109 29.32 23.66 -8.38
CA LYS A 109 28.30 23.85 -9.41
C LYS A 109 28.94 24.33 -10.72
N GLU A 110 29.32 23.38 -11.57
CA GLU A 110 29.63 23.70 -12.97
C GLU A 110 28.36 24.18 -13.70
N ALA A 111 28.50 25.01 -14.74
CA ALA A 111 27.36 25.65 -15.39
C ALA A 111 26.39 24.65 -16.05
N ASN A 112 26.92 23.58 -16.65
CA ASN A 112 26.14 22.46 -17.18
C ASN A 112 25.36 21.72 -16.07
N VAL A 113 26.02 21.44 -14.94
CA VAL A 113 25.38 20.79 -13.79
C VAL A 113 24.28 21.67 -13.21
N GLN A 114 24.52 22.97 -13.05
CA GLN A 114 23.50 23.90 -12.55
C GLN A 114 22.27 23.93 -13.45
N LYS A 115 22.45 23.86 -14.78
CA LYS A 115 21.33 23.76 -15.72
C LYS A 115 20.54 22.47 -15.52
N ILE A 116 21.20 21.31 -15.44
CA ILE A 116 20.57 20.01 -15.21
C ILE A 116 19.78 20.03 -13.90
N LEU A 117 20.39 20.50 -12.81
CA LEU A 117 19.75 20.57 -11.50
C LEU A 117 18.50 21.46 -11.52
N THR A 118 18.57 22.64 -12.14
CA THR A 118 17.43 23.55 -12.25
C THR A 118 16.27 22.93 -13.04
N GLU A 119 16.54 22.19 -14.13
CA GLU A 119 15.50 21.47 -14.88
C GLU A 119 14.84 20.36 -14.04
N LEU A 120 15.64 19.61 -13.26
CA LEU A 120 15.16 18.56 -12.38
C LEU A 120 14.33 19.11 -11.21
N GLU A 121 14.79 20.20 -10.61
CA GLU A 121 14.11 20.94 -9.54
C GLU A 121 12.77 21.49 -10.02
N GLN A 122 12.71 22.09 -11.20
CA GLN A 122 11.45 22.59 -11.77
C GLN A 122 10.46 21.45 -12.01
N LYS A 123 10.90 20.33 -12.62
CA LYS A 123 10.03 19.15 -12.81
C LYS A 123 9.50 18.60 -11.48
N ALA A 124 10.30 18.62 -10.43
CA ALA A 124 9.91 18.20 -9.10
C ALA A 124 8.84 19.13 -8.51
N LEU A 125 9.02 20.45 -8.63
CA LEU A 125 8.02 21.45 -8.23
C LEU A 125 6.71 21.31 -8.99
N ASP A 126 6.77 21.12 -10.31
CA ASP A 126 5.60 20.94 -11.16
C ASP A 126 4.79 19.69 -10.78
N ALA A 127 5.47 18.63 -10.31
CA ALA A 127 4.81 17.43 -9.80
C ALA A 127 4.12 17.69 -8.45
N GLY A 128 4.77 18.47 -7.57
CA GLY A 128 4.16 18.93 -6.33
C GLY A 128 2.93 19.81 -6.55
N GLU A 129 2.99 20.72 -7.53
CA GLU A 129 1.87 21.60 -7.86
C GLU A 129 0.66 20.80 -8.33
N ARG A 130 0.88 19.88 -9.27
CA ARG A 130 -0.17 18.95 -9.72
C ARG A 130 -0.76 18.14 -8.58
N TRP A 131 0.07 17.68 -7.63
CA TRP A 131 -0.45 16.97 -6.47
C TRP A 131 -1.35 17.87 -5.61
N VAL A 132 -0.97 19.12 -5.37
CA VAL A 132 -1.79 20.08 -4.61
C VAL A 132 -3.11 20.35 -5.33
N GLU A 133 -3.07 20.65 -6.63
CA GLU A 133 -4.26 20.91 -7.45
C GLU A 133 -5.25 19.73 -7.41
N MET A 134 -4.76 18.50 -7.62
CA MET A 134 -5.60 17.29 -7.64
C MET A 134 -6.22 16.95 -6.27
N ASN A 135 -5.60 17.36 -5.17
CA ASN A 135 -6.03 16.99 -3.82
C ASN A 135 -6.59 18.17 -3.00
N GLN A 136 -6.73 19.34 -3.62
CA GLN A 136 -7.20 20.56 -2.95
C GLN A 136 -8.60 20.37 -2.35
N GLU A 137 -9.51 19.74 -3.08
CA GLU A 137 -10.86 19.44 -2.59
C GLU A 137 -10.82 18.54 -1.35
N ASN A 138 -9.94 17.54 -1.32
CA ASN A 138 -9.80 16.64 -0.18
C ASN A 138 -9.24 17.39 1.06
N VAL A 139 -8.30 18.32 0.85
CA VAL A 139 -7.77 19.19 1.92
C VAL A 139 -8.85 20.13 2.46
N ASP A 140 -9.65 20.75 1.58
CA ASP A 140 -10.71 21.67 2.00
C ASP A 140 -11.85 20.95 2.71
N THR A 141 -12.18 19.74 2.24
CA THR A 141 -13.12 18.85 2.91
C THR A 141 -12.60 18.48 4.31
N PHE A 142 -11.29 18.18 4.45
CA PHE A 142 -10.70 17.92 5.76
C PHE A 142 -10.78 19.14 6.69
N LYS A 143 -10.48 20.36 6.21
CA LYS A 143 -10.68 21.60 6.98
C LYS A 143 -12.12 21.78 7.43
N LYS A 144 -13.08 21.48 6.56
CA LYS A 144 -14.51 21.59 6.87
C LYS A 144 -14.92 20.64 8.00
N PHE A 145 -14.44 19.40 7.99
CA PHE A 145 -14.82 18.39 8.97
C PHE A 145 -13.98 18.41 10.26
N ALA A 146 -12.86 19.13 10.27
CA ALA A 146 -12.02 19.33 11.44
C ALA A 146 -11.89 20.82 11.80
N PRO A 147 -12.99 21.54 12.13
CA PRO A 147 -12.97 23.00 12.32
C PRO A 147 -12.12 23.47 13.52
N GLY A 148 -11.77 22.57 14.45
CA GLY A 148 -10.85 22.84 15.55
C GLY A 148 -9.37 22.67 15.20
N VAL A 149 -9.06 22.08 14.03
CA VAL A 149 -7.70 21.73 13.64
C VAL A 149 -7.17 22.74 12.64
N THR A 150 -5.99 23.29 12.92
CA THR A 150 -5.29 24.13 11.94
C THR A 150 -4.61 23.23 10.91
N ILE A 151 -5.00 23.34 9.64
CA ILE A 151 -4.41 22.54 8.55
C ILE A 151 -3.55 23.43 7.66
N ASN A 152 -2.25 23.16 7.64
CA ASN A 152 -1.27 23.86 6.82
C ASN A 152 -0.80 22.94 5.69
N VAL A 153 -0.64 23.47 4.48
CA VAL A 153 0.06 22.78 3.39
C VAL A 153 1.38 23.50 3.16
N VAL A 154 2.49 22.78 3.25
CA VAL A 154 3.84 23.34 3.09
C VAL A 154 4.63 22.49 2.10
N ARG A 155 5.59 23.12 1.42
CA ARG A 155 6.45 22.48 0.42
C ARG A 155 7.78 22.07 1.04
N TRP A 156 8.41 21.03 0.49
CA TRP A 156 9.73 20.55 0.93
C TRP A 156 10.80 21.64 0.83
N GLN A 157 10.78 22.39 -0.26
CA GLN A 157 11.74 23.48 -0.51
C GLN A 157 11.73 24.54 0.60
N ASN A 158 10.57 24.82 1.21
CA ASN A 158 10.44 25.80 2.29
C ASN A 158 11.28 25.44 3.52
N TRP A 159 11.58 24.17 3.72
CA TRP A 159 12.42 23.69 4.82
C TRP A 159 13.91 23.74 4.48
N ILE A 160 14.27 23.38 3.25
CA ILE A 160 15.65 23.43 2.77
C ILE A 160 16.18 24.86 2.71
N LEU A 161 15.31 25.82 2.40
CA LEU A 161 15.68 27.24 2.32
C LEU A 161 15.78 27.93 3.69
N GLN A 162 15.49 27.23 4.79
CA GLN A 162 15.62 27.82 6.13
C GLN A 162 17.09 28.05 6.49
N ALA A 163 17.35 29.15 7.19
CA ALA A 163 18.65 29.40 7.79
C ALA A 163 19.05 28.22 8.69
N GLY A 164 20.28 27.73 8.52
CA GLY A 164 20.82 26.60 9.28
C GLY A 164 20.58 25.22 8.67
N TYR A 165 19.75 25.06 7.63
CA TYR A 165 19.58 23.75 6.97
C TYR A 165 20.92 23.17 6.49
N SER A 166 21.79 24.01 5.90
CA SER A 166 23.12 23.59 5.44
C SER A 166 23.97 23.01 6.57
N ASP A 167 23.94 23.62 7.75
CA ASP A 167 24.72 23.19 8.91
C ASP A 167 24.17 21.86 9.48
N GLU A 168 22.85 21.73 9.58
CA GLU A 168 22.21 20.48 10.01
C GLU A 168 22.44 19.35 8.99
N LYS A 169 22.44 19.68 7.70
CA LYS A 169 22.78 18.73 6.63
C LYS A 169 24.22 18.24 6.75
N GLU A 170 25.16 19.14 7.01
CA GLU A 170 26.57 18.79 7.20
C GLU A 170 26.76 17.90 8.45
N LYS A 171 26.06 18.19 9.56
CA LYS A 171 26.04 17.31 10.75
C LYS A 171 25.51 15.91 10.42
N MET A 172 24.43 15.81 9.65
CA MET A 172 23.87 14.52 9.23
C MET A 172 24.83 13.73 8.34
N VAL A 173 25.54 14.42 7.43
CA VAL A 173 26.58 13.82 6.59
C VAL A 173 27.75 13.32 7.43
N ARG A 174 28.23 14.11 8.41
CA ARG A 174 29.27 13.66 9.36
C ARG A 174 28.80 12.45 10.17
N LEU A 175 27.58 12.48 10.70
CA LEU A 175 27.00 11.34 11.43
C LEU A 175 26.98 10.07 10.56
N TYR A 176 26.62 10.21 9.28
CA TYR A 176 26.64 9.12 8.31
C TYR A 176 28.06 8.60 8.01
N GLN A 177 29.06 9.47 8.00
CA GLN A 177 30.45 9.07 7.74
C GLN A 177 31.12 8.42 8.96
N GLU A 178 30.83 8.92 10.16
CA GLU A 178 31.53 8.57 11.40
C GLU A 178 30.84 7.43 12.17
N ASN A 179 29.51 7.29 12.08
CA ASN A 179 28.78 6.26 12.80
C ASN A 179 28.46 5.05 11.90
N HIS A 180 29.14 3.94 12.16
CA HIS A 180 29.01 2.71 11.37
C HIS A 180 27.58 2.13 11.36
N ASP A 181 26.88 2.16 12.50
CA ASP A 181 25.53 1.58 12.60
C ASP A 181 24.50 2.43 11.87
N PHE A 182 24.61 3.75 11.98
CA PHE A 182 23.78 4.66 11.20
C PHE A 182 24.03 4.48 9.71
N LYS A 183 25.29 4.47 9.29
CA LYS A 183 25.69 4.23 7.89
C LYS A 183 25.06 2.95 7.35
N LYS A 184 25.16 1.84 8.11
CA LYS A 184 24.56 0.56 7.75
C LYS A 184 23.03 0.66 7.61
N SER A 185 22.35 1.40 8.48
CA SER A 185 20.90 1.61 8.40
C SER A 185 20.48 2.36 7.12
N VAL A 186 21.25 3.38 6.73
CA VAL A 186 21.04 4.16 5.49
C VAL A 186 21.33 3.29 4.27
N GLU A 187 22.46 2.60 4.23
CA GLU A 187 22.87 1.71 3.13
C GLU A 187 21.89 0.55 2.89
N THR A 188 21.23 0.07 3.96
CA THR A 188 20.14 -0.92 3.84
C THR A 188 18.97 -0.35 3.04
N ASN A 189 18.56 0.89 3.31
CA ASN A 189 17.48 1.55 2.57
C ASN A 189 17.91 1.97 1.17
N VAL A 190 19.16 2.39 0.97
CA VAL A 190 19.73 2.67 -0.37
C VAL A 190 19.61 1.43 -1.25
N THR A 191 20.08 0.29 -0.75
CA THR A 191 20.02 -1.00 -1.46
C THR A 191 18.57 -1.40 -1.76
N ALA A 192 17.68 -1.32 -0.77
CA ALA A 192 16.26 -1.65 -0.96
C ALA A 192 15.57 -0.72 -1.98
N TYR A 193 15.93 0.57 -2.01
CA TYR A 193 15.41 1.54 -2.98
C TYR A 193 15.86 1.19 -4.40
N LEU A 194 17.15 0.94 -4.60
CA LEU A 194 17.72 0.58 -5.91
C LEU A 194 17.12 -0.73 -6.44
N LEU A 195 16.93 -1.74 -5.59
CA LEU A 195 16.28 -3.01 -5.96
C LEU A 195 14.84 -2.80 -6.44
N ARG A 196 14.04 -1.97 -5.75
CA ARG A 196 12.64 -1.69 -6.16
C ARG A 196 12.55 -0.94 -7.48
N LYS A 197 13.47 -0.03 -7.75
CA LYS A 197 13.54 0.72 -9.02
C LYS A 197 14.25 -0.08 -10.14
N GLY A 198 14.74 -1.27 -9.83
CA GLY A 198 15.78 -2.01 -10.56
C GLY A 198 15.37 -2.85 -11.76
N LYS A 199 14.26 -2.57 -12.46
CA LYS A 199 14.11 -3.12 -13.83
C LYS A 199 15.01 -2.30 -14.79
N GLY A 200 16.31 -2.59 -14.75
CA GLY A 200 17.33 -2.07 -15.69
C GLY A 200 18.23 -0.93 -15.19
N ARG A 201 18.16 -0.50 -13.92
CA ARG A 201 19.12 0.50 -13.38
C ARG A 201 20.39 -0.23 -12.93
N VAL A 202 21.56 0.27 -13.35
CA VAL A 202 22.86 -0.24 -12.91
C VAL A 202 23.06 0.20 -11.46
N ASP A 203 23.15 -0.75 -10.54
CA ASP A 203 23.63 -0.49 -9.17
C ASP A 203 25.14 -0.27 -9.25
N ASN A 204 25.52 1.01 -9.25
CA ASN A 204 26.91 1.45 -9.18
C ASN A 204 27.08 2.52 -8.12
N ASP A 205 28.34 2.80 -7.76
CA ASP A 205 28.69 3.76 -6.72
C ASP A 205 27.99 5.11 -6.91
N PHE A 206 27.86 5.59 -8.15
CA PHE A 206 27.23 6.89 -8.40
C PHE A 206 25.72 6.87 -8.12
N THR A 207 25.00 5.83 -8.55
CA THR A 207 23.58 5.68 -8.22
C THR A 207 23.34 5.52 -6.72
N ARG A 208 24.25 4.84 -6.01
CA ARG A 208 24.22 4.73 -4.55
C ARG A 208 24.44 6.08 -3.88
N GLU A 209 25.41 6.88 -4.36
CA GLU A 209 25.67 8.25 -3.89
C GLU A 209 24.42 9.14 -4.03
N ILE A 210 23.72 9.08 -5.18
CA ILE A 210 22.47 9.85 -5.40
C ILE A 210 21.39 9.43 -4.40
N VAL A 211 21.17 8.13 -4.21
CA VAL A 211 20.14 7.64 -3.28
C VAL A 211 20.53 7.93 -1.83
N ALA A 212 21.82 7.84 -1.48
CA ALA A 212 22.30 8.23 -0.16
C ALA A 212 22.06 9.73 0.09
N ALA A 213 22.33 10.60 -0.88
CA ALA A 213 22.05 12.04 -0.78
C ALA A 213 20.55 12.32 -0.55
N TYR A 214 19.68 11.62 -1.29
CA TYR A 214 18.22 11.63 -1.09
C TYR A 214 17.85 11.24 0.35
N ARG A 215 18.36 10.10 0.85
CA ARG A 215 18.04 9.63 2.21
C ARG A 215 18.55 10.58 3.28
N LEU A 216 19.77 11.07 3.14
CA LEU A 216 20.34 12.00 4.11
C LEU A 216 19.57 13.32 4.15
N GLU A 217 18.94 13.76 3.05
CA GLU A 217 18.13 14.98 3.06
C GLU A 217 16.82 14.77 3.81
N GLU A 218 16.16 13.64 3.57
CA GLU A 218 14.98 13.24 4.34
C GLU A 218 15.28 13.15 5.83
N LEU A 219 16.41 12.54 6.19
CA LEU A 219 16.82 12.34 7.58
C LEU A 219 17.18 13.67 8.27
N THR A 220 17.89 14.58 7.58
CA THR A 220 18.16 15.93 8.10
C THR A 220 16.88 16.67 8.44
N LEU A 221 15.89 16.65 7.53
CA LEU A 221 14.65 17.36 7.78
C LEU A 221 13.79 16.67 8.85
N TYR A 222 13.75 15.34 8.87
CA TYR A 222 13.05 14.60 9.92
C TYR A 222 13.62 14.90 11.31
N GLU A 223 14.95 15.01 11.45
CA GLU A 223 15.57 15.47 12.69
C GLU A 223 15.05 16.86 13.10
N GLY A 224 15.01 17.82 12.18
CA GLY A 224 14.47 19.15 12.45
C GLY A 224 12.99 19.13 12.85
N TRP A 225 12.15 18.39 12.14
CA TRP A 225 10.71 18.28 12.41
C TRP A 225 10.40 17.57 13.70
N SER A 226 11.20 16.58 14.08
CA SER A 226 11.05 15.85 15.35
C SER A 226 11.18 16.75 16.58
N ARG A 227 11.72 17.97 16.43
CA ARG A 227 11.79 18.98 17.50
C ARG A 227 10.50 19.81 17.59
N ILE A 228 9.72 19.85 16.50
CA ILE A 228 8.54 20.70 16.36
C ILE A 228 7.25 19.90 16.54
N TYR A 229 7.11 18.81 15.80
CA TYR A 229 5.90 17.99 15.68
C TYR A 229 5.92 16.83 16.66
N ASP A 230 4.80 16.56 17.31
CA ASP A 230 4.65 15.44 18.23
C ASP A 230 4.64 14.11 17.45
N PHE A 231 4.04 14.11 16.25
CA PHE A 231 3.96 12.92 15.40
C PHE A 231 4.28 13.18 13.94
N THR A 232 4.84 12.17 13.28
CA THR A 232 4.87 12.05 11.82
C THR A 232 3.92 10.95 11.39
N LEU A 233 2.89 11.31 10.64
CA LEU A 233 1.91 10.40 10.08
C LEU A 233 2.34 9.96 8.68
N TYR A 234 2.43 8.64 8.47
CA TYR A 234 2.80 8.06 7.18
C TYR A 234 2.16 6.68 6.98
N PRO A 235 1.67 6.31 5.77
CA PRO A 235 0.97 5.02 5.57
C PRO A 235 1.85 3.78 5.82
N ASN A 236 3.17 3.90 5.63
CA ASN A 236 4.08 2.76 5.77
C ASN A 236 4.81 2.75 7.11
N ASN A 237 5.37 1.59 7.43
CA ASN A 237 6.29 1.46 8.55
C ASN A 237 7.48 2.41 8.40
N MET A 238 7.97 2.88 9.55
CA MET A 238 9.17 3.70 9.65
C MET A 238 10.37 2.98 9.01
N PRO A 239 11.05 3.59 8.03
CA PRO A 239 12.27 3.02 7.46
C PRO A 239 13.37 2.82 8.51
N ALA A 240 14.27 1.86 8.28
CA ALA A 240 15.27 1.46 9.28
C ALA A 240 16.22 2.60 9.72
N ASP A 241 16.55 3.52 8.82
CA ASP A 241 17.38 4.70 9.09
C ASP A 241 16.63 5.78 9.87
N PHE A 242 15.36 6.04 9.58
CA PHE A 242 14.49 6.89 10.39
C PHE A 242 14.34 6.35 11.80
N LYS A 243 14.13 5.03 11.92
CA LYS A 243 14.01 4.36 13.21
C LYS A 243 15.31 4.48 14.01
N TRP A 244 16.45 4.20 13.38
CA TRP A 244 17.75 4.36 14.03
C TRP A 244 17.95 5.80 14.50
N LEU A 245 17.68 6.79 13.65
CA LEU A 245 17.84 8.20 13.96
C LEU A 245 16.93 8.64 15.12
N TYR A 246 15.68 8.19 15.11
CA TYR A 246 14.71 8.47 16.17
C TYR A 246 15.17 7.91 17.54
N GLU A 247 15.53 6.62 17.57
CA GLU A 247 15.85 5.90 18.81
C GLU A 247 17.23 6.28 19.38
N ASN A 248 18.20 6.61 18.52
CA ASN A 248 19.61 6.74 18.93
C ASN A 248 20.15 8.17 18.86
N HIS A 249 19.51 9.08 18.10
CA HIS A 249 20.02 10.43 17.90
C HIS A 249 19.06 11.52 18.37
N ILE A 250 17.79 11.46 17.96
CA ILE A 250 16.80 12.49 18.29
C ILE A 250 16.45 12.46 19.79
N ASN A 251 16.29 11.27 20.37
CA ASN A 251 15.98 11.05 21.79
C ASN A 251 14.94 12.03 22.36
N SER A 252 13.83 12.20 21.62
CA SER A 252 12.78 13.18 21.90
C SER A 252 11.44 12.48 22.12
N SER A 253 10.61 13.06 22.99
CA SER A 253 9.19 12.66 23.11
C SER A 253 8.37 13.06 21.88
N LYS A 254 8.92 13.90 21.01
CA LYS A 254 8.34 14.40 19.77
C LYS A 254 8.89 13.65 18.54
N GLY A 255 8.20 13.77 17.42
CA GLY A 255 8.55 13.13 16.14
C GLY A 255 8.16 11.67 16.04
N ALA A 256 7.31 11.16 16.94
CA ALA A 256 6.92 9.75 16.95
C ALA A 256 6.23 9.36 15.64
N TRP A 257 6.57 8.18 15.10
CA TRP A 257 6.02 7.70 13.84
C TRP A 257 4.67 7.03 14.05
N LEU A 258 3.63 7.55 13.40
CA LEU A 258 2.31 6.95 13.35
C LEU A 258 2.12 6.33 11.97
N ASN A 259 2.19 5.00 11.92
CA ASN A 259 1.84 4.25 10.73
C ASN A 259 0.35 3.85 10.75
N PHE A 260 -0.26 3.82 9.58
CA PHE A 260 -1.62 3.31 9.41
C PHE A 260 -1.64 2.39 8.20
N LYS A 261 -2.21 1.20 8.37
CA LYS A 261 -2.35 0.25 7.28
C LYS A 261 -3.71 0.44 6.64
N LEU A 262 -3.72 0.74 5.34
CA LEU A 262 -4.93 0.66 4.55
C LEU A 262 -5.16 -0.82 4.21
N ASP A 263 -6.05 -1.48 4.94
CA ASP A 263 -6.50 -2.82 4.58
C ASP A 263 -7.33 -2.77 3.29
N LYS A 264 -6.83 -3.43 2.24
CA LYS A 264 -7.59 -3.71 1.02
C LYS A 264 -8.60 -4.81 1.30
N GLU A 265 -9.59 -4.56 2.15
CA GLU A 265 -10.74 -5.47 2.13
C GLU A 265 -11.39 -5.35 0.75
N LYS A 266 -11.73 -6.50 0.14
CA LYS A 266 -12.67 -6.50 -0.98
C LYS A 266 -13.93 -5.80 -0.47
N PRO A 267 -14.64 -5.02 -1.30
CA PRO A 267 -15.97 -4.52 -0.94
C PRO A 267 -16.88 -5.72 -0.72
N THR A 268 -16.85 -6.28 0.49
CA THR A 268 -17.85 -7.22 0.95
C THR A 268 -19.13 -6.41 0.99
N GLU A 269 -20.23 -7.00 0.52
CA GLU A 269 -21.60 -6.51 0.72
C GLU A 269 -21.91 -6.42 2.23
N ARG A 270 -21.21 -5.55 2.96
CA ARG A 270 -21.60 -5.16 4.30
C ARG A 270 -22.83 -4.31 4.09
N LYS A 271 -23.99 -4.93 4.31
CA LYS A 271 -25.26 -4.23 4.57
C LYS A 271 -24.93 -2.98 5.35
N CYS A 272 -25.25 -1.81 4.79
CA CYS A 272 -25.11 -0.53 5.45
C CYS A 272 -25.60 -0.68 6.88
N VAL A 273 -24.67 -0.77 7.83
CA VAL A 273 -25.04 -0.77 9.24
C VAL A 273 -25.46 0.67 9.47
N SER A 274 -26.77 0.89 9.48
CA SER A 274 -27.41 2.16 9.82
C SER A 274 -26.84 2.63 11.16
N GLY A 275 -25.83 3.51 11.11
CA GLY A 275 -25.12 3.98 12.30
C GLY A 275 -23.60 4.15 12.15
N SER A 276 -22.95 3.58 11.12
CA SER A 276 -21.51 3.86 10.91
C SER A 276 -21.32 5.15 10.10
N ASN A 277 -20.80 6.18 10.78
CA ASN A 277 -20.43 7.50 10.29
C ASN A 277 -19.59 7.48 8.99
N ARG A 278 -20.25 7.46 7.82
CA ARG A 278 -19.63 7.72 6.49
C ARG A 278 -19.58 9.23 6.20
N PHE A 279 -18.96 10.02 7.08
CA PHE A 279 -19.02 11.49 6.98
C PHE A 279 -18.46 12.04 5.65
N PHE A 280 -17.34 11.51 5.16
CA PHE A 280 -16.71 12.02 3.93
C PHE A 280 -17.47 11.63 2.65
N HIS A 281 -17.87 10.36 2.52
CA HIS A 281 -18.56 9.88 1.32
C HIS A 281 -20.00 10.39 1.21
N LEU A 282 -20.76 10.40 2.31
CA LEU A 282 -22.14 10.90 2.30
C LEU A 282 -22.20 12.39 1.95
N TYR A 283 -21.17 13.16 2.31
CA TYR A 283 -21.12 14.57 1.95
C TYR A 283 -20.82 14.80 0.47
N LYS A 284 -19.89 14.04 -0.13
CA LYS A 284 -19.66 14.10 -1.59
C LYS A 284 -20.93 13.71 -2.36
N GLU A 285 -21.64 12.68 -1.92
CA GLU A 285 -22.92 12.29 -2.50
C GLU A 285 -24.02 13.36 -2.31
N GLN A 286 -24.12 13.99 -1.12
CA GLN A 286 -25.07 15.08 -0.88
C GLN A 286 -24.75 16.34 -1.71
N CYS A 287 -23.48 16.75 -1.83
CA CYS A 287 -23.11 17.89 -2.67
C CYS A 287 -23.38 17.63 -4.16
N HIS A 288 -23.12 16.41 -4.64
CA HIS A 288 -23.49 16.03 -6.01
C HIS A 288 -25.00 15.96 -6.21
N GLN A 289 -25.76 15.51 -5.21
CA GLN A 289 -27.23 15.51 -5.24
C GLN A 289 -27.82 16.92 -5.17
N GLU A 290 -27.23 17.86 -4.41
CA GLU A 290 -27.69 19.25 -4.34
C GLU A 290 -27.39 20.00 -5.65
N THR A 291 -26.25 19.72 -6.29
CA THR A 291 -25.94 20.28 -7.62
C THR A 291 -26.76 19.64 -8.73
N SER A 292 -27.09 18.34 -8.65
CA SER A 292 -27.99 17.70 -9.61
C SER A 292 -29.46 18.07 -9.37
N ALA A 293 -29.90 18.23 -8.12
CA ALA A 293 -31.26 18.66 -7.80
C ALA A 293 -31.53 20.10 -8.26
N GLN A 294 -30.53 20.98 -8.23
CA GLN A 294 -30.62 22.31 -8.86
C GLN A 294 -30.64 22.28 -10.40
N GLN A 295 -30.28 21.15 -11.02
CA GLN A 295 -30.38 20.94 -12.47
C GLN A 295 -31.59 20.08 -12.89
N GLN A 296 -32.32 19.50 -11.92
CA GLN A 296 -33.36 18.50 -12.15
C GLN A 296 -34.73 18.93 -11.60
N GLU A 297 -35.02 20.23 -11.65
CA GLU A 297 -36.36 20.79 -11.38
C GLU A 297 -37.21 20.95 -12.66
N CYS A 298 -36.81 20.30 -13.75
CA CYS A 298 -37.61 20.15 -14.96
C CYS A 298 -37.64 18.67 -15.34
N LEU A 299 -38.73 17.97 -15.04
CA LEU A 299 -39.44 16.98 -15.88
C LEU A 299 -40.35 16.08 -15.03
N ASP A 300 -41.62 15.99 -15.44
CA ASP A 300 -42.70 15.21 -14.84
C ASP A 300 -42.54 13.69 -15.02
N PRO A 301 -43.19 12.83 -14.19
CA PRO A 301 -42.96 11.40 -14.15
C PRO A 301 -44.00 10.58 -14.93
N GLN A 302 -43.58 9.41 -15.44
CA GLN A 302 -44.48 8.32 -15.82
C GLN A 302 -43.86 6.95 -15.47
N PRO A 303 -44.68 5.88 -15.33
CA PRO A 303 -44.59 4.93 -14.23
C PRO A 303 -44.02 3.54 -14.59
N LYS A 304 -43.82 2.78 -13.51
CA LYS A 304 -43.30 1.41 -13.37
C LYS A 304 -44.12 0.34 -14.10
N GLU A 305 -43.40 -0.67 -14.62
CA GLU A 305 -43.87 -2.07 -14.67
C GLU A 305 -42.70 -3.04 -14.38
N GLU A 306 -42.95 -4.01 -13.52
CA GLU A 306 -42.22 -5.28 -13.30
C GLU A 306 -43.16 -6.40 -13.79
N PRO A 307 -42.71 -7.58 -14.29
CA PRO A 307 -42.23 -8.63 -13.36
C PRO A 307 -41.35 -9.80 -13.92
N PHE A 308 -40.93 -10.64 -12.96
CA PHE A 308 -40.88 -12.13 -12.96
C PHE A 308 -39.51 -12.85 -12.93
N GLU A 309 -39.34 -13.66 -11.88
CA GLU A 309 -38.18 -14.51 -11.52
C GLU A 309 -38.24 -15.90 -12.16
N GLU A 310 -37.07 -16.42 -12.56
CA GLU A 310 -36.76 -17.86 -12.59
C GLU A 310 -35.49 -18.12 -11.77
N ARG A 311 -35.52 -19.10 -10.85
CA ARG A 311 -34.35 -19.53 -10.07
C ARG A 311 -33.60 -20.64 -10.81
N PRO A 312 -32.28 -20.55 -11.04
CA PRO A 312 -31.50 -21.69 -11.45
C PRO A 312 -30.80 -22.38 -10.27
N ILE A 313 -30.66 -23.69 -10.47
CA ILE A 313 -30.04 -24.72 -9.63
C ILE A 313 -28.62 -24.31 -9.18
N VAL A 314 -28.34 -24.45 -7.89
CA VAL A 314 -27.00 -24.22 -7.32
C VAL A 314 -26.07 -25.33 -7.80
N THR A 315 -25.19 -24.99 -8.75
CA THR A 315 -24.01 -25.81 -9.07
C THR A 315 -22.85 -25.25 -8.25
N HIS A 316 -22.20 -26.10 -7.44
CA HIS A 316 -20.99 -25.69 -6.73
C HIS A 316 -19.83 -25.62 -7.71
N ASP A 317 -19.17 -24.46 -7.73
CA ASP A 317 -18.01 -24.17 -8.56
C ASP A 317 -16.86 -25.17 -8.26
N PRO A 318 -16.35 -25.90 -9.26
CA PRO A 318 -15.23 -26.83 -9.12
C PRO A 318 -13.98 -26.21 -8.47
N LEU A 319 -13.75 -24.89 -8.65
CA LEU A 319 -12.66 -24.18 -7.98
C LEU A 319 -12.86 -24.10 -6.47
N THR A 320 -14.11 -24.04 -6.00
CA THR A 320 -14.42 -24.05 -4.56
C THR A 320 -14.07 -25.40 -3.94
N TRP A 321 -14.32 -26.51 -4.65
CA TRP A 321 -13.96 -27.86 -4.19
C TRP A 321 -12.44 -28.08 -4.12
N LEU A 322 -11.71 -27.65 -5.16
CA LEU A 322 -10.24 -27.72 -5.21
C LEU A 322 -9.62 -26.90 -4.07
N ASN A 323 -10.15 -25.71 -3.82
CA ASN A 323 -9.64 -24.83 -2.76
C ASN A 323 -9.91 -25.40 -1.36
N ALA A 324 -11.09 -26.00 -1.13
CA ALA A 324 -11.40 -26.67 0.13
C ALA A 324 -10.49 -27.88 0.39
N THR A 325 -10.19 -28.65 -0.66
CA THR A 325 -9.26 -29.80 -0.59
C THR A 325 -7.83 -29.35 -0.30
N TYR A 326 -7.36 -28.28 -0.96
CA TYR A 326 -6.06 -27.67 -0.72
C TYR A 326 -5.92 -27.17 0.73
N ILE A 327 -6.90 -26.44 1.24
CA ILE A 327 -6.90 -25.93 2.63
C ILE A 327 -6.88 -27.07 3.64
N THR A 328 -7.63 -28.14 3.40
CA THR A 328 -7.70 -29.30 4.29
C THR A 328 -6.35 -30.04 4.33
N LEU A 329 -5.73 -30.27 3.17
CA LEU A 329 -4.39 -30.85 3.09
C LEU A 329 -3.33 -29.97 3.75
N TYR A 330 -3.37 -28.66 3.49
CA TYR A 330 -2.43 -27.71 4.10
C TYR A 330 -2.54 -27.68 5.63
N ARG A 331 -3.77 -27.75 6.18
CA ARG A 331 -3.98 -27.86 7.63
C ARG A 331 -3.49 -29.18 8.21
N ALA A 332 -3.65 -30.30 7.48
CA ALA A 332 -3.08 -31.58 7.88
C ALA A 332 -1.55 -31.55 7.91
N LEU A 333 -0.92 -30.83 6.96
CA LEU A 333 0.53 -30.61 6.92
C LEU A 333 1.03 -29.77 8.10
N GLN A 334 0.31 -28.70 8.47
CA GLN A 334 0.68 -27.86 9.62
C GLN A 334 0.57 -28.57 10.98
N ARG A 335 -0.24 -29.64 11.08
CA ARG A 335 -0.39 -30.44 12.30
C ARG A 335 0.76 -31.45 12.53
N GLY A 336 1.84 -31.37 11.75
CA GLY A 336 3.13 -31.98 12.09
C GLY A 336 3.30 -33.47 11.76
N GLY A 337 2.40 -34.07 10.99
CA GLY A 337 2.42 -35.52 10.72
C GLY A 337 3.05 -35.96 9.38
N VAL A 338 3.59 -35.04 8.57
CA VAL A 338 3.92 -35.33 7.17
C VAL A 338 5.31 -34.84 6.80
N SER A 339 6.14 -35.72 6.24
CA SER A 339 7.52 -35.37 5.86
C SER A 339 7.55 -34.31 4.73
N PRO A 340 8.58 -33.44 4.65
CA PRO A 340 8.72 -32.46 3.57
C PRO A 340 8.71 -33.07 2.15
N ARG A 341 9.15 -34.34 2.00
CA ARG A 341 9.05 -35.07 0.72
C ARG A 341 7.60 -35.40 0.35
N SER A 342 6.77 -35.73 1.34
CA SER A 342 5.35 -36.02 1.14
C SER A 342 4.56 -34.77 0.77
N VAL A 343 4.91 -33.60 1.35
CA VAL A 343 4.36 -32.28 0.95
C VAL A 343 4.55 -32.03 -0.54
N LYS A 344 5.77 -32.24 -1.04
CA LYS A 344 6.11 -31.99 -2.44
C LYS A 344 5.37 -32.93 -3.40
N LYS A 345 5.15 -34.19 -3.00
CA LYS A 345 4.36 -35.15 -3.79
C LYS A 345 2.88 -34.78 -3.82
N VAL A 346 2.31 -34.35 -2.69
CA VAL A 346 0.93 -33.86 -2.60
C VAL A 346 0.74 -32.62 -3.48
N GLN A 347 1.68 -31.67 -3.45
CA GLN A 347 1.59 -30.48 -4.29
C GLN A 347 1.53 -30.84 -5.78
N VAL A 348 2.42 -31.73 -6.25
CA VAL A 348 2.45 -32.17 -7.65
C VAL A 348 1.14 -32.88 -8.05
N LEU A 349 0.55 -33.67 -7.16
CA LEU A 349 -0.75 -34.32 -7.37
C LEU A 349 -1.90 -33.31 -7.46
N LEU A 350 -1.90 -32.28 -6.59
CA LEU A 350 -2.92 -31.23 -6.61
C LEU A 350 -2.81 -30.36 -7.85
N ASP A 351 -1.60 -30.05 -8.29
CA ASP A 351 -1.35 -29.29 -9.53
C ASP A 351 -1.82 -30.10 -10.75
N GLY A 352 -1.55 -31.42 -10.79
CA GLY A 352 -2.05 -32.30 -11.85
C GLY A 352 -3.58 -32.47 -11.86
N LEU A 353 -4.21 -32.56 -10.69
CA LEU A 353 -5.67 -32.60 -10.56
C LEU A 353 -6.32 -31.28 -10.99
N TYR A 354 -5.69 -30.15 -10.67
CA TYR A 354 -6.12 -28.84 -11.14
C TYR A 354 -6.11 -28.78 -12.67
N ASP A 355 -5.02 -29.22 -13.30
CA ASP A 355 -4.91 -29.24 -14.75
C ASP A 355 -5.97 -30.16 -15.41
N ILE A 356 -6.23 -31.34 -14.83
CA ILE A 356 -7.27 -32.27 -15.33
C ILE A 356 -8.67 -31.64 -15.22
N VAL A 357 -8.98 -31.00 -14.09
CA VAL A 357 -10.28 -30.35 -13.85
C VAL A 357 -10.48 -29.17 -14.80
N MET A 358 -9.42 -28.40 -15.07
CA MET A 358 -9.46 -27.27 -16.00
C MET A 358 -9.59 -27.72 -17.46
N GLN A 359 -9.06 -28.89 -17.82
CA GLN A 359 -9.12 -29.42 -19.18
C GLN A 359 -10.38 -30.24 -19.46
N HIS A 360 -11.05 -30.79 -18.43
CA HIS A 360 -12.23 -31.64 -18.60
C HIS A 360 -13.37 -31.29 -17.61
N PRO A 361 -14.15 -30.22 -17.88
CA PRO A 361 -15.17 -29.71 -16.97
C PRO A 361 -16.30 -30.71 -16.63
N LEU A 362 -16.58 -31.66 -17.53
CA LEU A 362 -17.62 -32.68 -17.32
C LEU A 362 -17.20 -33.76 -16.32
N LEU A 363 -15.89 -33.99 -16.11
CA LEU A 363 -15.39 -34.88 -15.07
C LEU A 363 -15.54 -34.25 -13.68
N ALA A 364 -15.39 -32.93 -13.58
CA ALA A 364 -15.55 -32.18 -12.34
C ALA A 364 -16.98 -32.25 -11.77
N ALA A 365 -17.98 -32.32 -12.65
CA ALA A 365 -19.40 -32.43 -12.26
C ALA A 365 -19.79 -33.79 -11.67
N ARG A 366 -18.89 -34.80 -11.70
CA ARG A 366 -19.14 -36.15 -11.16
C ARG A 366 -18.41 -36.44 -9.85
N LEU A 367 -17.68 -35.47 -9.29
CA LEU A 367 -16.99 -35.63 -8.01
C LEU A 367 -17.99 -35.43 -6.85
N PRO A 368 -18.01 -36.33 -5.84
CA PRO A 368 -18.96 -36.25 -4.74
C PRO A 368 -18.72 -35.00 -3.87
N SER A 369 -19.81 -34.43 -3.33
CA SER A 369 -19.76 -33.24 -2.49
C SER A 369 -19.15 -33.55 -1.12
N LEU A 370 -18.12 -32.79 -0.75
CA LEU A 370 -17.44 -32.89 0.55
C LEU A 370 -18.18 -32.05 1.60
N SER A 371 -19.39 -32.45 1.99
CA SER A 371 -20.09 -31.80 3.11
C SER A 371 -19.71 -32.38 4.49
N ASN A 372 -19.04 -33.54 4.55
CA ASN A 372 -18.64 -34.17 5.82
C ASN A 372 -17.19 -34.69 5.78
N ALA A 373 -16.22 -33.81 6.08
CA ALA A 373 -14.79 -34.13 6.09
C ALA A 373 -14.35 -35.10 7.22
N ASP A 374 -15.21 -35.36 8.20
CA ASP A 374 -14.87 -36.17 9.37
C ASP A 374 -15.00 -37.70 9.13
N GLN A 375 -15.37 -38.13 7.92
CA GLN A 375 -15.61 -39.53 7.58
C GLN A 375 -14.44 -40.23 6.85
N TYR A 376 -13.31 -39.56 6.66
CA TYR A 376 -12.15 -40.12 5.94
C TYR A 376 -11.12 -40.71 6.91
N THR A 377 -10.79 -41.99 6.74
CA THR A 377 -9.72 -42.65 7.50
C THR A 377 -8.48 -42.90 6.63
N TRP A 378 -7.31 -42.51 7.14
CA TRP A 378 -6.02 -42.78 6.51
C TRP A 378 -5.45 -44.14 6.95
N SER A 379 -5.05 -44.97 5.98
CA SER A 379 -4.31 -46.20 6.24
C SER A 379 -2.80 -45.95 6.11
N ASN A 380 -2.04 -46.22 7.18
CA ASN A 380 -0.59 -46.07 7.22
C ASN A 380 0.14 -47.38 6.85
N SER A 381 -0.29 -48.06 5.77
CA SER A 381 0.51 -49.16 5.21
C SER A 381 1.67 -48.56 4.39
N LEU A 382 2.89 -49.00 4.67
CA LEU A 382 4.12 -48.41 4.12
C LEU A 382 4.30 -48.59 2.61
N ASP A 383 3.55 -49.50 1.99
CA ASP A 383 3.83 -49.91 0.61
C ASP A 383 2.89 -49.29 -0.44
N GLN A 384 1.66 -48.89 -0.10
CA GLN A 384 0.77 -48.09 -0.97
C GLN A 384 -0.22 -47.25 -0.14
N PRO A 385 -0.19 -45.90 -0.23
CA PRO A 385 -1.20 -45.06 0.40
C PRO A 385 -2.46 -45.03 -0.45
N HIS A 386 -3.61 -45.38 0.14
CA HIS A 386 -4.93 -45.26 -0.50
C HIS A 386 -5.84 -44.41 0.38
N ILE A 387 -6.72 -43.62 -0.25
CA ILE A 387 -7.81 -42.93 0.46
C ILE A 387 -9.07 -43.80 0.29
N LEU A 388 -9.60 -44.28 1.41
CA LEU A 388 -10.83 -45.05 1.46
C LEU A 388 -11.99 -44.14 1.84
N TYR A 389 -13.02 -44.15 1.01
CA TYR A 389 -14.31 -43.54 1.30
C TYR A 389 -15.36 -44.63 1.47
N GLU A 390 -16.02 -44.66 2.63
CA GLU A 390 -17.08 -45.59 2.94
C GLU A 390 -18.34 -44.78 3.26
N GLU A 391 -19.32 -44.81 2.35
CA GLU A 391 -20.56 -44.06 2.49
C GLU A 391 -21.47 -44.76 3.50
N LYS A 392 -21.55 -44.24 4.74
CA LYS A 392 -22.51 -44.74 5.74
C LYS A 392 -23.89 -44.17 5.47
N ASN A 393 -24.68 -44.85 4.65
CA ASN A 393 -26.11 -44.57 4.56
C ASN A 393 -26.83 -45.17 5.77
N HIS A 394 -27.39 -44.33 6.63
CA HIS A 394 -28.40 -44.75 7.60
C HIS A 394 -29.73 -44.99 6.86
N PHE A 395 -29.87 -46.20 6.30
CA PHE A 395 -31.17 -46.75 5.97
C PHE A 395 -31.46 -47.89 6.95
N GLU A 396 -32.47 -47.71 7.80
CA GLU A 396 -33.02 -48.79 8.59
C GLU A 396 -33.73 -49.78 7.65
N GLY A 397 -33.15 -50.97 7.51
CA GLY A 397 -33.79 -52.12 6.89
C GLY A 397 -33.27 -52.47 5.50
N GLY A 398 -32.30 -53.39 5.45
CA GLY A 398 -31.95 -54.15 4.24
C GLY A 398 -30.46 -54.39 4.10
N ASP A 399 -30.05 -55.66 4.17
CA ASP A 399 -28.68 -56.12 3.90
C ASP A 399 -28.30 -55.86 2.43
N HIS A 400 -27.79 -54.67 2.14
CA HIS A 400 -27.08 -54.38 0.91
C HIS A 400 -25.73 -53.73 1.23
N GLU A 401 -24.65 -54.40 0.81
CA GLU A 401 -23.29 -53.86 0.90
C GLU A 401 -23.21 -52.53 0.15
N SER A 402 -22.78 -51.48 0.85
CA SER A 402 -22.59 -50.15 0.26
C SER A 402 -21.41 -50.16 -0.72
N PRO A 403 -21.50 -49.45 -1.86
CA PRO A 403 -20.39 -49.40 -2.80
C PRO A 403 -19.18 -48.71 -2.17
N LYS A 404 -18.04 -49.41 -2.16
CA LYS A 404 -16.75 -48.86 -1.70
C LYS A 404 -16.05 -48.22 -2.88
N PHE A 405 -15.72 -46.93 -2.75
CA PHE A 405 -14.88 -46.24 -3.71
C PHE A 405 -13.45 -46.18 -3.18
N THR A 406 -12.52 -46.78 -3.92
CA THR A 406 -11.10 -46.74 -3.60
C THR A 406 -10.42 -45.82 -4.61
N LEU A 407 -9.90 -44.69 -4.14
CA LEU A 407 -9.00 -43.88 -4.94
C LEU A 407 -7.57 -44.33 -4.64
N ALA A 408 -6.97 -45.05 -5.59
CA ALA A 408 -5.55 -45.39 -5.53
C ALA A 408 -4.72 -44.19 -6.00
N VAL A 409 -3.74 -43.80 -5.19
CA VAL A 409 -2.87 -42.63 -5.42
C VAL A 409 -1.56 -43.06 -6.04
#